data_AF-X1BQS3-F1
#
_entry.id   AF-X1BQS3-F1
#
_cell.length_a   1.000
_cell.length_b   1.000
_cell.length_c   1.000
_cell.angle_alpha   90.00
_cell.angle_beta   90.00
_cell.angle_gamma   90.00
#
_symmetry.space_group_name_H-M   'P 1'
#
loop_
_entity.id
_entity.type
_entity.pdbx_description
1 polymer ?
#
loop_
_entity_poly.entity_id
_entity_poly.type
_entity_poly.pdbx_seq_one_letter_code
_entity_poly.pdbx_strand_id
1 'polypeptide(L)'
;PSNLGTLPIFEHKINIEAFLESWESLYSSFNNNPRKIPDDLISKEIKNYFIKYQFIPEIVSLKNKTKGEIDFITTKQEMMRKKVRGWAGHLG
;
A
#
# COMPACT_ATOMS: atom_id res chain seq x y z
N PRO A 1 -12.98 -16.40 -1.27
CA PRO A 1 -12.08 -15.63 -0.38
C PRO A 1 -10.68 -15.55 -1.01
N SER A 2 -10.52 -14.61 -1.92
CA SER A 2 -9.32 -14.53 -2.77
C SER A 2 -8.18 -13.91 -1.97
N ASN A 3 -7.10 -14.66 -1.75
CA ASN A 3 -5.81 -14.18 -1.20
C ASN A 3 -5.09 -13.19 -2.14
N LEU A 4 -5.83 -12.42 -2.94
CA LEU A 4 -5.35 -11.23 -3.68
C LEU A 4 -4.83 -10.12 -2.73
N GLY A 5 -4.89 -10.34 -1.42
CA GLY A 5 -4.67 -9.33 -0.38
C GLY A 5 -3.29 -9.35 0.28
N THR A 6 -2.45 -10.36 0.07
CA THR A 6 -1.04 -10.28 0.50
C THR A 6 -0.30 -9.52 -0.57
N LEU A 7 -0.16 -8.19 -0.40
CA LEU A 7 0.70 -7.37 -1.24
C LEU A 7 2.09 -8.05 -1.28
N PRO A 8 2.70 -8.26 -2.47
CA PRO A 8 4.06 -8.81 -2.61
C PRO A 8 5.11 -8.09 -1.74
N ILE A 9 4.81 -6.87 -1.29
CA ILE A 9 5.61 -6.08 -0.35
C ILE A 9 5.88 -6.78 0.98
N PHE A 10 5.03 -7.71 1.38
CA PHE A 10 5.14 -8.42 2.65
C PHE A 10 5.83 -9.78 2.50
N GLU A 11 6.04 -10.26 1.27
CA GLU A 11 6.48 -11.62 0.97
C GLU A 11 7.92 -11.92 1.44
N HIS A 12 8.69 -10.88 1.82
CA HIS A 12 10.08 -11.00 2.25
C HIS A 12 10.45 -10.19 3.50
N LYS A 13 9.46 -9.68 4.27
CA LYS A 13 9.76 -8.85 5.45
C LYS A 13 9.65 -9.67 6.73
N ILE A 14 10.80 -9.89 7.38
CA ILE A 14 10.93 -10.64 8.66
C ILE A 14 10.16 -9.95 9.80
N ASN A 15 10.01 -8.62 9.74
CA ASN A 15 9.25 -7.84 10.71
C ASN A 15 8.26 -6.90 9.99
N ILE A 16 7.00 -7.34 9.92
CA ILE A 16 5.90 -6.59 9.29
C ILE A 16 5.60 -5.31 10.05
N GLU A 17 5.67 -5.30 11.39
CA GLU A 17 5.36 -4.11 12.18
C GLU A 17 6.35 -2.97 11.91
N ALA A 18 7.65 -3.25 11.93
CA ALA A 18 8.69 -2.25 11.63
C ALA A 18 8.57 -1.73 10.19
N PHE A 19 8.18 -2.59 9.25
CA PHE A 19 7.87 -2.17 7.89
C PHE A 19 6.68 -1.21 7.84
N LEU A 20 5.57 -1.53 8.53
CA LEU A 20 4.38 -0.69 8.55
C LEU A 20 4.67 0.70 9.14
N GLU A 21 5.43 0.77 10.23
CA GLU A 21 5.84 2.05 10.83
C GLU A 21 6.71 2.88 9.88
N SER A 22 7.67 2.24 9.20
CA SER A 22 8.53 2.90 8.21
C SER A 22 7.74 3.36 6.99
N TRP A 23 6.79 2.54 6.52
CA TRP A 23 5.93 2.88 5.40
C TRP A 23 5.04 4.06 5.74
N GLU A 24 4.31 4.02 6.85
CA GLU A 24 3.35 5.05 7.26
C GLU A 24 4.06 6.40 7.51
N SER A 25 5.21 6.38 8.18
CA SER A 25 6.01 7.59 8.44
C SER A 25 6.55 8.25 7.17
N LEU A 26 7.00 7.46 6.20
CA LEU A 26 7.58 7.95 4.94
C LEU A 26 6.53 8.17 3.85
N TYR A 27 5.30 7.66 4.00
CA TYR A 27 4.29 7.62 2.94
C TYR A 27 4.06 8.98 2.28
N SER A 28 3.97 10.05 3.08
CA SER A 28 3.76 11.42 2.60
C SER A 28 4.88 11.91 1.65
N SER A 29 6.08 11.36 1.76
CA SER A 29 7.23 11.73 0.92
C SER A 29 7.16 11.16 -0.50
N PHE A 30 6.45 10.05 -0.70
CA PHE A 30 6.41 9.32 -1.96
C PHE A 30 5.01 9.00 -2.49
N ASN A 31 3.92 9.22 -1.75
CA ASN A 31 2.54 8.86 -2.11
C ASN A 31 2.09 9.32 -3.53
N ASN A 32 2.68 10.39 -4.06
CA ASN A 32 2.38 10.93 -5.37
C ASN A 32 3.36 10.49 -6.48
N ASN A 33 4.46 9.83 -6.14
CA ASN A 33 5.46 9.39 -7.11
C ASN A 33 6.19 8.10 -6.67
N PRO A 34 5.91 6.94 -7.30
CA PRO A 34 6.49 5.66 -6.89
C PRO A 34 8.02 5.60 -7.08
N ARG A 35 8.61 6.49 -7.89
CA ARG A 35 10.07 6.57 -8.02
C ARG A 35 10.75 7.08 -6.76
N LYS A 36 10.02 7.82 -5.91
CA LYS A 36 10.52 8.35 -4.63
C LYS A 36 10.51 7.34 -3.48
N ILE A 37 9.97 6.14 -3.68
CA ILE A 37 9.99 5.10 -2.66
C ILE A 37 11.46 4.72 -2.38
N PRO A 38 11.93 4.73 -1.12
CA PRO A 38 13.28 4.31 -0.78
C PRO A 38 13.58 2.87 -1.23
N ASP A 39 14.78 2.62 -1.77
CA ASP A 39 15.16 1.31 -2.34
C ASP A 39 15.33 0.21 -1.28
N ASP A 40 15.48 0.59 -0.01
CA ASP A 40 15.55 -0.29 1.16
C ASP A 40 14.16 -0.63 1.73
N LEU A 41 13.14 0.20 1.45
CA LEU A 41 11.79 0.01 1.97
C LEU A 41 11.09 -1.20 1.32
N ILE A 42 11.22 -1.37 0.01
CA ILE A 42 10.63 -2.47 -0.78
C ILE A 42 11.64 -3.02 -1.78
N SER A 43 11.43 -4.25 -2.26
CA SER A 43 12.29 -4.80 -3.31
C SER A 43 12.16 -4.00 -4.61
N LYS A 44 13.23 -4.01 -5.42
CA LYS A 44 13.27 -3.34 -6.72
C LYS A 44 12.17 -3.83 -7.65
N GLU A 45 11.85 -5.12 -7.60
CA GLU A 45 10.77 -5.72 -8.40
C GLU A 45 9.42 -5.06 -8.09
N ILE A 46 9.09 -4.92 -6.82
CA ILE A 46 7.85 -4.30 -6.37
C ILE A 46 7.82 -2.81 -6.72
N LYS A 47 8.94 -2.12 -6.52
CA LYS A 47 9.06 -0.71 -6.90
C LYS A 47 8.81 -0.53 -8.40
N ASN A 48 9.32 -1.43 -9.24
CA ASN A 48 9.05 -1.43 -10.68
C ASN A 48 7.57 -1.65 -11.00
N TYR A 49 6.88 -2.54 -10.28
CA TYR A 49 5.43 -2.71 -10.43
C TYR A 49 4.66 -1.42 -10.10
N PHE A 50 4.98 -0.77 -8.98
CA PHE A 50 4.36 0.49 -8.58
C PHE A 50 4.64 1.62 -9.59
N ILE A 51 5.86 1.69 -10.15
CA ILE A 51 6.20 2.62 -11.22
C ILE A 51 5.41 2.31 -12.50
N LYS A 52 5.34 1.03 -12.91
CA LYS A 52 4.63 0.61 -14.12
C LYS A 52 3.16 1.02 -14.08
N TYR A 53 2.51 0.83 -12.93
CA TYR A 53 1.10 1.16 -12.78
C TYR A 53 0.85 2.57 -12.26
N GLN A 54 1.87 3.37 -11.91
CA GLN A 54 1.69 4.67 -11.25
C GLN A 54 0.79 4.56 -10.01
N PHE A 55 0.96 3.48 -9.24
CA PHE A 55 0.14 3.14 -8.09
C PHE A 55 1.00 2.90 -6.86
N ILE A 56 0.58 3.48 -5.74
CA ILE A 56 1.21 3.28 -4.44
C ILE A 56 0.06 3.01 -3.45
N PRO A 57 0.08 1.87 -2.75
CA PRO A 57 -0.92 1.60 -1.74
C PRO A 57 -0.69 2.47 -0.49
N GLU A 58 -1.75 3.06 0.06
CA GLU A 58 -1.74 3.57 1.43
C GLU A 58 -1.83 2.35 2.35
N ILE A 59 -0.86 2.22 3.25
CA ILE A 59 -0.78 1.10 4.18
C ILE A 59 -0.65 1.71 5.55
N VAL A 60 -1.57 1.33 6.43
CA VAL A 60 -1.73 1.93 7.75
C VAL A 60 -1.71 0.80 8.77
N SER A 61 -0.98 0.99 9.87
CA SER A 61 -1.03 0.05 10.98
C SER A 61 -2.37 0.15 11.71
N LEU A 62 -3.04 -0.98 11.92
CA LEU A 62 -4.29 -1.05 12.70
C LEU A 62 -4.05 -1.17 14.21
N LYS A 63 -2.78 -1.21 14.64
CA LYS A 63 -2.40 -1.36 16.04
C LYS A 63 -2.82 -0.12 16.84
N ASN A 64 -3.43 -0.34 18.00
CA ASN A 64 -3.84 0.72 18.93
C ASN A 64 -4.77 1.79 18.33
N LYS A 65 -5.55 1.47 17.29
CA LYS A 65 -6.53 2.39 16.69
C LYS A 65 -7.88 2.32 17.39
N THR A 66 -8.53 3.46 17.52
CA THR A 66 -9.92 3.57 17.97
C THR A 66 -10.88 3.11 16.87
N LYS A 67 -12.13 2.81 17.25
CA LYS A 67 -13.18 2.44 16.28
C LYS A 67 -13.39 3.49 15.18
N GLY A 68 -13.40 4.78 15.54
CA GLY A 68 -13.55 5.86 14.57
C GLY A 68 -12.40 5.94 13.56
N GLU A 69 -11.15 5.70 14.01
CA GLU A 69 -9.99 5.63 13.12
C GLU A 69 -10.05 4.40 12.20
N ILE A 70 -10.50 3.25 12.72
CA ILE A 70 -10.70 2.03 11.92
C ILE A 70 -11.74 2.27 10.82
N ASP A 71 -12.87 2.91 11.14
CA ASP A 71 -13.92 3.22 10.16
C ASP A 71 -13.41 4.18 9.07
N PHE A 72 -12.58 5.16 9.45
CA PHE A 72 -11.94 6.08 8.52
C PHE A 72 -10.93 5.37 7.60
N ILE A 73 -10.08 4.52 8.15
CA ILE A 73 -9.11 3.70 7.38
C ILE A 73 -9.86 2.79 6.41
N THR A 74 -10.92 2.14 6.87
CA THR A 74 -11.76 1.25 6.05
C THR A 74 -12.35 2.02 4.86
N THR A 75 -12.90 3.21 5.12
CA THR A 75 -13.44 4.09 4.08
C THR A 75 -12.39 4.45 3.02
N LYS A 76 -11.18 4.84 3.44
CA LYS A 76 -10.07 5.11 2.53
C LYS A 76 -9.69 3.90 1.68
N GLN A 77 -9.58 2.73 2.31
CA GLN A 77 -9.23 1.49 1.61
C GLN A 77 -10.30 1.10 0.58
N GLU A 78 -11.59 1.30 0.88
CA GLU A 78 -12.67 1.08 -0.09
C GLU A 78 -12.57 2.00 -1.30
N MET A 79 -12.26 3.29 -1.10
CA MET A 79 -12.04 4.23 -2.20
C MET A 79 -10.85 3.82 -3.08
N MET A 80 -9.75 3.38 -2.46
CA MET A 80 -8.60 2.85 -3.18
C MET A 80 -8.95 1.60 -4.00
N ARG A 81 -9.69 0.64 -3.41
CA ARG A 81 -10.14 -0.56 -4.13
C ARG A 81 -11.04 -0.20 -5.32
N LYS A 82 -11.91 0.80 -5.19
CA LYS A 82 -12.72 1.31 -6.30
C LYS A 82 -11.86 1.88 -7.42
N LYS A 83 -10.83 2.67 -7.09
CA LYS A 83 -9.87 3.23 -8.07
C LYS A 83 -9.13 2.12 -8.83
N VAL A 84 -8.59 1.14 -8.10
CA VAL A 84 -7.88 -0.01 -8.69
C VAL A 84 -8.81 -0.86 -9.57
N ARG A 85 -10.05 -1.13 -9.14
CA ARG A 85 -11.05 -1.83 -9.96
C ARG A 85 -11.40 -1.06 -11.23
N GLY A 86 -11.55 0.26 -11.15
CA GLY A 86 -11.80 1.12 -12.32
C GLY A 86 -10.66 1.08 -13.34
N TRP A 87 -9.41 0.91 -12.87
CA TRP A 87 -8.25 0.70 -13.74
C TRP A 87 -8.22 -0.69 -14.39
N ALA A 88 -8.54 -1.75 -13.63
CA ALA A 88 -8.65 -3.10 -14.18
C ALA A 88 -9.80 -3.23 -15.20
N GLY A 89 -10.89 -2.48 -15.01
CA GLY A 89 -12.04 -2.47 -15.92
C GLY A 89 -11.85 -1.66 -17.21
N HIS A 90 -10.91 -0.70 -17.27
CA HIS A 90 -10.55 0.04 -18.50
C HIS A 90 -9.57 -0.71 -19.40
N LEU A 91 -9.06 -1.87 -18.96
CA LEU A 91 -8.19 -2.76 -19.73
C LEU A 91 -8.97 -3.91 -20.38
N GLY A 92 -10.30 -3.85 -20.39
CA GLY A 92 -11.22 -4.79 -21.04
C GLY A 92 -11.99 -4.14 -22.17
#